data_AF-A0A1H7WKI6-F1
#
_entry.id   AF-A0A1H7WKI6-F1
#
_cell.length_a   1.000
_cell.length_b   1.000
_cell.length_c   1.000
_cell.angle_alpha   90.00
_cell.angle_beta   90.00
_cell.angle_gamma   90.00
#
_symmetry.space_group_name_H-M   'P 1'
#
loop_
_entity.id
_entity.type
_entity.pdbx_description
1 polymer ?
#
loop_
_entity_poly.entity_id
_entity_poly.type
_entity_poly.pdbx_seq_one_letter_code
_entity_poly.pdbx_strand_id
1 'polypeptide(L)'
;MWSQRTAIALILASFATGASAQSTEQQKRKLLLPTIRTATDCVAREASRHPDIVAGYRYNNLGPMIAEGWRACANSLAEIAIMHDSLHGQGTGVVFVKGAYADDLPRAVRSRLQGEMDRRIAAVERAEAEARAEQARLEVERQQNIDRLERAADALRERAYDCTTEQLAKLISSSETAEVLSTAAMTICRTEIDDALQARVDIVRFKNGSGYSTAGEPAFRDEMRKVVRNNVITHAVQMKAGSGPRTVAPAPSTTPASVPPQSPAALSPTAGSDLPKAVRDCLSTIATARNEKFVDQRKLYEGMLELCRPEIEAAARSAFLANKDGDLPTEREKALTAASITAKAMIGMVN
;
A
#
# COMPACT_ATOMS: atom_id res chain seq x y z
N MET A 1 99.04 -0.74 55.66
CA MET A 1 99.30 0.71 55.53
C MET A 1 98.36 1.21 54.43
N TRP A 2 97.34 2.06 54.57
CA TRP A 2 96.88 3.08 55.54
C TRP A 2 95.34 3.04 55.53
N SER A 3 94.64 3.03 56.68
CA SER A 3 94.23 4.17 57.53
C SER A 3 93.01 4.98 57.01
N GLN A 4 91.91 4.81 57.75
CA GLN A 4 90.90 5.80 58.19
C GLN A 4 90.46 6.93 57.25
N ARG A 5 89.15 7.10 57.11
CA ARG A 5 88.39 8.14 57.85
C ARG A 5 86.88 8.01 57.66
N THR A 6 86.22 7.78 58.79
CA THR A 6 84.78 7.96 59.02
C THR A 6 84.42 9.43 58.90
N ALA A 7 83.36 9.73 58.13
CA ALA A 7 82.68 11.02 58.16
C ALA A 7 81.20 10.77 58.46
N ILE A 8 80.80 11.12 59.68
CA ILE A 8 79.40 11.26 60.10
C ILE A 8 79.01 12.69 59.75
N ALA A 9 77.99 12.87 58.90
CA ALA A 9 77.39 14.18 58.64
C ALA A 9 75.87 14.06 58.38
N LEU A 10 75.11 14.51 59.39
CA LEU A 10 73.77 15.12 59.38
C LEU A 10 72.79 14.74 58.26
N ILE A 11 71.79 13.92 58.62
CA ILE A 11 70.53 13.75 57.89
C ILE A 11 69.64 14.96 58.19
N LEU A 12 69.55 15.90 57.25
CA LEU A 12 68.51 16.92 57.19
C LEU A 12 67.24 16.26 56.62
N ALA A 13 66.29 15.91 57.48
CA ALA A 13 64.94 15.51 57.08
C ALA A 13 64.23 16.73 56.45
N SER A 14 64.36 16.87 55.13
CA SER A 14 63.51 17.77 54.35
C SER A 14 62.13 17.16 54.29
N PHE A 15 61.19 17.70 55.08
CA PHE A 15 59.77 17.46 54.88
C PHE A 15 59.39 18.08 53.53
N ALA A 16 59.52 17.31 52.45
CA ALA A 16 58.83 17.61 51.21
C ALA A 16 57.33 17.54 51.52
N THR A 17 56.70 18.69 51.73
CA THR A 17 55.27 18.84 51.53
C THR A 17 55.01 18.47 50.08
N GLY A 18 54.71 17.19 49.86
CA GLY A 18 54.23 16.69 48.60
C GLY A 18 52.94 17.43 48.30
N ALA A 19 53.03 18.48 47.47
CA ALA A 19 51.90 18.98 46.73
C ALA A 19 51.44 17.80 45.87
N SER A 20 50.48 17.03 46.39
CA SER A 20 49.73 16.07 45.59
C SER A 20 49.12 16.89 44.46
N ALA A 21 49.71 16.77 43.28
CA ALA A 21 49.21 17.41 42.08
C ALA A 21 47.78 16.90 41.87
N GLN A 22 46.80 17.66 42.34
CA GLN A 22 45.40 17.34 42.17
C GLN A 22 45.15 17.30 40.67
N SER A 23 44.82 16.10 40.16
CA SER A 23 44.45 15.95 38.77
C SER A 23 43.25 16.85 38.48
N THR A 24 43.35 17.63 37.41
CA THR A 24 42.24 18.48 36.98
C THR A 24 41.03 17.62 36.63
N GLU A 25 39.82 18.15 36.78
CA GLU A 25 38.58 17.43 36.44
C GLU A 25 38.57 16.94 34.98
N GLN A 26 39.21 17.68 34.07
CA GLN A 26 39.38 17.28 32.68
C GLN A 26 40.27 16.04 32.52
N GLN A 27 41.34 15.93 33.32
CA GLN A 27 42.21 14.73 33.33
C GLN A 27 41.49 13.52 33.89
N LYS A 28 40.77 13.67 35.01
CA LYS A 28 39.96 12.59 35.60
C LYS A 28 38.93 12.05 34.60
N ARG A 29 38.20 12.95 33.93
CA ARG A 29 37.25 12.57 32.87
C ARG A 29 37.94 11.80 31.75
N LYS A 30 39.12 12.26 31.30
CA LYS A 30 39.88 11.58 30.24
C LYS A 30 40.29 10.16 30.64
N LEU A 31 40.65 9.95 31.91
CA LEU A 31 41.01 8.63 32.45
C LEU A 31 39.81 7.69 32.59
N LEU A 32 38.64 8.22 32.95
CA LEU A 32 37.41 7.42 33.13
C LEU A 32 36.72 7.03 31.81
N LEU A 33 36.87 7.86 30.76
CA LEU A 33 36.17 7.68 29.48
C LEU A 33 36.34 6.30 28.82
N PRO A 34 37.54 5.67 28.78
CA PRO A 34 37.69 4.33 28.23
C PRO A 34 36.84 3.29 28.94
N THR A 35 36.80 3.29 30.27
CA THR A 35 35.97 2.36 31.08
C THR A 35 34.49 2.55 30.81
N ILE A 36 34.03 3.80 30.73
CA ILE A 36 32.65 4.15 30.34
C ILE A 36 32.34 3.59 28.95
N ARG A 37 33.24 3.77 27.97
CA ARG A 37 33.04 3.28 26.60
C ARG A 37 32.89 1.77 26.57
N THR A 38 33.80 1.05 27.21
CA THR A 38 33.79 -0.42 27.26
C THR A 38 32.50 -0.95 27.87
N ALA A 39 32.03 -0.36 28.98
CA ALA A 39 30.79 -0.79 29.61
C ALA A 39 29.56 -0.49 28.73
N THR A 40 29.49 0.69 28.10
CA THR A 40 28.37 1.00 27.20
C THR A 40 28.42 0.14 25.92
N ASP A 41 29.61 -0.22 25.42
CA ASP A 41 29.76 -1.15 24.31
C ASP A 41 29.26 -2.55 24.67
N CYS A 42 29.51 -3.01 25.91
CA CYS A 42 28.92 -4.25 26.42
C CYS A 42 27.39 -4.18 26.40
N VAL A 43 26.81 -3.13 27.00
CA VAL A 43 25.33 -2.97 27.05
C VAL A 43 24.73 -2.90 25.66
N ALA A 44 25.32 -2.13 24.75
CA ALA A 44 24.85 -2.01 23.38
C ALA A 44 24.92 -3.37 22.64
N ARG A 45 26.00 -4.12 22.82
CA ARG A 45 26.15 -5.47 22.24
C ARG A 45 25.08 -6.43 22.75
N GLU A 46 24.82 -6.46 24.06
CA GLU A 46 23.78 -7.33 24.61
C GLU A 46 22.38 -6.88 24.18
N ALA A 47 22.10 -5.58 24.17
CA ALA A 47 20.83 -5.04 23.65
C ALA A 47 20.63 -5.40 22.17
N SER A 48 21.69 -5.41 21.35
CA SER A 48 21.62 -5.76 19.91
C SER A 48 21.18 -7.20 19.61
N ARG A 49 21.28 -8.09 20.60
CA ARG A 49 20.89 -9.49 20.51
C ARG A 49 19.41 -9.72 20.81
N HIS A 50 18.72 -8.74 21.38
CA HIS A 50 17.30 -8.86 21.68
C HIS A 50 16.49 -9.00 20.38
N PRO A 51 15.54 -9.95 20.28
CA PRO A 51 14.76 -10.16 19.04
C PRO A 51 14.02 -8.90 18.59
N ASP A 52 13.46 -8.16 19.54
CA ASP A 52 12.71 -6.93 19.26
C ASP A 52 13.57 -5.66 19.09
N ILE A 53 14.90 -5.78 19.01
CA ILE A 53 15.77 -4.58 18.99
C ILE A 53 15.46 -3.63 17.82
N VAL A 54 15.11 -4.19 16.65
CA VAL A 54 14.77 -3.37 15.47
C VAL A 54 13.48 -2.58 15.71
N ALA A 55 12.47 -3.22 16.30
CA ALA A 55 11.22 -2.56 16.65
C ALA A 55 11.43 -1.51 17.76
N GLY A 56 12.15 -1.88 18.82
CA GLY A 56 12.50 -0.98 19.92
C GLY A 56 13.29 0.24 19.43
N TYR A 57 14.22 0.07 18.50
CA TYR A 57 14.97 1.16 17.90
C TYR A 57 14.06 2.11 17.09
N ARG A 58 13.21 1.55 16.21
CA ARG A 58 12.26 2.31 15.38
C ARG A 58 11.30 3.16 16.21
N TYR A 59 10.75 2.61 17.29
CA TYR A 59 9.78 3.29 18.14
C TYR A 59 10.39 4.05 19.33
N ASN A 60 11.71 4.21 19.36
CA ASN A 60 12.41 4.87 20.47
C ASN A 60 12.13 4.23 21.84
N ASN A 61 11.94 2.91 21.87
CA ASN A 61 11.65 2.12 23.06
C ASN A 61 12.76 1.07 23.29
N LEU A 62 13.96 1.54 23.64
CA LEU A 62 15.11 0.68 23.92
C LEU A 62 15.19 0.26 25.40
N GLY A 63 14.32 0.79 26.26
CA GLY A 63 14.37 0.59 27.71
C GLY A 63 14.47 -0.89 28.15
N PRO A 64 13.59 -1.78 27.66
CA PRO A 64 13.65 -3.21 28.01
C PRO A 64 14.97 -3.88 27.62
N MET A 65 15.47 -3.63 26.40
CA MET A 65 16.73 -4.20 25.89
C MET A 65 17.95 -3.66 26.64
N ILE A 66 17.93 -2.38 26.99
CA ILE A 66 18.99 -1.76 27.81
C ILE A 66 18.96 -2.33 29.23
N ALA A 67 17.78 -2.54 29.82
CA ALA A 67 17.68 -3.12 31.16
C ALA A 67 18.19 -4.57 31.21
N GLU A 68 18.02 -5.34 30.14
CA GLU A 68 18.63 -6.66 30.00
C GLU A 68 20.13 -6.59 29.80
N GLY A 69 20.61 -5.75 28.87
CA GLY A 69 22.03 -5.53 28.66
C GLY A 69 22.74 -5.02 29.92
N TRP A 70 22.07 -4.17 30.73
CA TRP A 70 22.56 -3.71 32.02
C TRP A 70 22.83 -4.87 32.98
N ARG A 71 21.87 -5.81 33.10
CA ARG A 71 22.01 -7.00 33.96
C ARG A 71 23.14 -7.91 33.45
N ALA A 72 23.24 -8.11 32.15
CA ALA A 72 24.28 -8.94 31.54
C ALA A 72 25.69 -8.33 31.69
N CYS A 73 25.80 -6.99 31.72
CA CYS A 73 27.07 -6.26 31.77
C CYS A 73 27.43 -5.74 33.18
N ALA A 74 26.91 -6.36 34.24
CA ALA A 74 27.11 -5.90 35.62
C ALA A 74 28.60 -5.72 36.02
N ASN A 75 29.49 -6.60 35.54
CA ASN A 75 30.92 -6.51 35.83
C ASN A 75 31.56 -5.24 35.24
N SER A 76 31.28 -4.93 33.97
CA SER A 76 31.78 -3.70 33.34
C SER A 76 31.21 -2.42 33.98
N LEU A 77 29.99 -2.49 34.50
CA LEU A 77 29.39 -1.38 35.26
C LEU A 77 30.05 -1.20 36.63
N ALA A 78 30.42 -2.29 37.30
CA ALA A 78 31.18 -2.25 38.55
C ALA A 78 32.58 -1.65 38.34
N GLU A 79 33.23 -1.92 37.21
CA GLU A 79 34.52 -1.30 36.86
C GLU A 79 34.42 0.22 36.72
N ILE A 80 33.32 0.76 36.17
CA ILE A 80 33.09 2.21 36.17
C ILE A 80 33.08 2.74 37.60
N ALA A 81 32.35 2.09 38.50
CA ALA A 81 32.23 2.53 39.88
C ALA A 81 33.59 2.52 40.60
N ILE A 82 34.37 1.44 40.45
CA ILE A 82 35.72 1.32 41.03
C ILE A 82 36.65 2.42 40.48
N MET A 83 36.65 2.62 39.16
CA MET A 83 37.49 3.62 38.53
C MET A 83 37.09 5.04 38.96
N HIS A 84 35.79 5.32 39.02
CA HIS A 84 35.28 6.61 39.47
C HIS A 84 35.63 6.88 40.95
N ASP A 85 35.51 5.88 41.83
CA ASP A 85 35.89 6.00 43.24
C ASP A 85 37.36 6.38 43.42
N SER A 86 38.26 5.79 42.62
CA SER A 86 39.68 6.10 42.69
C SER A 86 40.03 7.53 42.24
N LEU A 87 39.18 8.17 41.42
CA LEU A 87 39.40 9.51 40.86
C LEU A 87 38.68 10.62 41.65
N HIS A 88 37.51 10.32 42.21
CA HIS A 88 36.60 11.29 42.83
C HIS A 88 36.35 11.03 44.33
N GLY A 89 36.85 9.94 44.89
CA GLY A 89 36.70 9.57 46.30
C GLY A 89 35.76 8.38 46.49
N GLN A 90 35.96 7.64 47.58
CA GLN A 90 35.24 6.41 47.89
C GLN A 90 33.72 6.65 47.99
N GLY A 91 32.93 5.78 47.37
CA GLY A 91 31.46 5.81 47.41
C GLY A 91 30.79 6.71 46.37
N THR A 92 31.56 7.46 45.57
CA THR A 92 31.03 8.35 44.52
C THR A 92 30.66 7.60 43.24
N GLY A 93 31.31 6.47 42.96
CA GLY A 93 31.18 5.71 41.73
C GLY A 93 29.84 5.00 41.59
N VAL A 94 29.29 4.43 42.66
CA VAL A 94 27.95 3.81 42.62
C VAL A 94 26.87 4.86 42.37
N VAL A 95 27.01 6.04 42.98
CA VAL A 95 26.09 7.18 42.76
C VAL A 95 26.19 7.67 41.31
N PHE A 96 27.40 7.76 40.77
CA PHE A 96 27.62 8.12 39.37
C PHE A 96 26.99 7.12 38.39
N VAL A 97 27.23 5.81 38.60
CA VAL A 97 26.70 4.75 37.73
C VAL A 97 25.17 4.73 37.75
N LYS A 98 24.54 4.85 38.92
CA LYS A 98 23.08 4.83 39.08
C LYS A 98 22.38 6.15 38.72
N GLY A 99 23.11 7.26 38.70
CA GLY A 99 22.60 8.59 38.33
C GLY A 99 23.00 8.94 36.90
N ALA A 100 23.94 9.89 36.78
CA ALA A 100 24.31 10.52 35.51
C ALA A 100 24.66 9.53 34.37
N TYR A 101 25.31 8.40 34.67
CA TYR A 101 25.60 7.39 33.65
C TYR A 101 24.33 6.66 33.19
N ALA A 102 23.47 6.23 34.12
CA ALA A 102 22.23 5.55 33.80
C ALA A 102 21.27 6.45 33.01
N ASP A 103 21.19 7.73 33.36
CA ASP A 103 20.35 8.72 32.66
C ASP A 103 20.82 8.94 31.21
N ASP A 104 22.13 8.94 30.95
CA ASP A 104 22.70 9.11 29.61
C ASP A 104 22.73 7.82 28.77
N LEU A 105 22.61 6.66 29.42
CA LEU A 105 22.79 5.36 28.78
C LEU A 105 21.86 5.13 27.58
N PRO A 106 20.56 5.47 27.60
CA PRO A 106 19.68 5.32 26.44
C PRO A 106 20.18 6.05 25.19
N ARG A 107 20.66 7.29 25.36
CA ARG A 107 21.25 8.08 24.25
C ARG A 107 22.53 7.40 23.74
N ALA A 108 23.41 7.02 24.66
CA ALA A 108 24.71 6.46 24.34
C ALA A 108 24.63 5.08 23.67
N VAL A 109 23.66 4.25 24.04
CA VAL A 109 23.37 2.95 23.40
C VAL A 109 22.77 3.16 22.02
N ARG A 110 21.79 4.06 21.87
CA ARG A 110 21.19 4.37 20.57
C ARG A 110 22.25 4.77 19.55
N SER A 111 23.15 5.68 19.94
CA SER A 111 24.20 6.17 19.05
C SER A 111 25.13 5.05 18.56
N ARG A 112 25.41 4.05 19.40
CA ARG A 112 26.24 2.88 19.02
C ARG A 112 25.51 1.92 18.09
N LEU A 113 24.21 1.75 18.31
CA LEU A 113 23.39 0.83 17.52
C LEU A 113 23.00 1.39 16.15
N GLN A 114 23.04 2.71 15.97
CA GLN A 114 22.52 3.38 14.78
C GLN A 114 22.97 2.75 13.46
N GLY A 115 24.27 2.64 13.21
CA GLY A 115 24.77 2.11 11.94
C GLY A 115 24.42 0.63 11.70
N GLU A 116 24.19 -0.16 12.75
CA GLU A 116 23.72 -1.54 12.60
C GLU A 116 22.22 -1.59 12.35
N MET A 117 21.43 -0.84 13.13
CA MET A 117 19.98 -0.82 13.02
C MET A 117 19.54 -0.26 11.67
N ASP A 118 20.18 0.82 11.18
CA ASP A 118 19.91 1.39 9.87
C ASP A 118 20.14 0.36 8.75
N ARG A 119 21.20 -0.46 8.86
CA ARG A 119 21.46 -1.56 7.91
C ARG A 119 20.41 -2.67 7.99
N ARG A 120 20.00 -3.08 9.19
CA ARG A 120 18.94 -4.09 9.39
C ARG A 120 17.59 -3.60 8.85
N ILE A 121 17.24 -2.36 9.15
CA ILE A 121 16.02 -1.68 8.66
C ILE A 121 16.00 -1.63 7.13
N ALA A 122 17.08 -1.15 6.51
CA ALA A 122 17.18 -1.10 5.06
C ALA A 122 17.19 -2.48 4.39
N ALA A 123 17.63 -3.54 5.08
CA ALA A 123 17.53 -4.91 4.57
C ALA A 123 16.08 -5.41 4.58
N VAL A 124 15.33 -5.17 5.66
CA VAL A 124 13.90 -5.51 5.75
C VAL A 124 13.10 -4.78 4.67
N GLU A 125 13.32 -3.47 4.52
CA GLU A 125 12.60 -2.66 3.51
C GLU A 125 12.89 -3.13 2.08
N ARG A 126 14.13 -3.54 1.78
CA ARG A 126 14.48 -4.12 0.48
C ARG A 126 13.79 -5.46 0.26
N ALA A 127 13.79 -6.36 1.25
CA ALA A 127 13.09 -7.64 1.15
C ALA A 127 11.57 -7.46 0.95
N GLU A 128 10.95 -6.51 1.66
CA GLU A 128 9.54 -6.17 1.48
C GLU A 128 9.26 -5.54 0.10
N ALA A 129 10.19 -4.76 -0.44
CA ALA A 129 10.07 -4.21 -1.79
C ALA A 129 10.20 -5.31 -2.86
N GLU A 130 11.13 -6.24 -2.70
CA GLU A 130 11.31 -7.40 -3.58
C GLU A 130 10.07 -8.31 -3.57
N ALA A 131 9.55 -8.63 -2.38
CA ALA A 131 8.33 -9.43 -2.24
C ALA A 131 7.12 -8.76 -2.91
N ARG A 132 6.96 -7.43 -2.75
CA ARG A 132 5.90 -6.69 -3.45
C ARG A 132 6.10 -6.68 -4.97
N ALA A 133 7.33 -6.55 -5.44
CA ALA A 133 7.63 -6.58 -6.87
C ALA A 133 7.34 -7.97 -7.48
N GLU A 134 7.65 -9.04 -6.75
CA GLU A 134 7.33 -10.41 -7.16
C GLU A 134 5.82 -10.65 -7.21
N GLN A 135 5.08 -10.23 -6.18
CA GLN A 135 3.62 -10.31 -6.17
C GLN A 135 3.00 -9.56 -7.35
N ALA A 136 3.49 -8.34 -7.66
CA ALA A 136 3.01 -7.58 -8.80
C ALA A 136 3.30 -8.27 -10.13
N ARG A 137 4.44 -8.96 -10.27
CA ARG A 137 4.76 -9.74 -11.48
C ARG A 137 3.80 -10.92 -11.67
N LEU A 138 3.54 -11.66 -10.59
CA LEU A 138 2.60 -12.78 -10.61
C LEU A 138 1.17 -12.31 -10.93
N GLU A 139 0.76 -11.15 -10.43
CA GLU A 139 -0.55 -10.58 -10.73
C GLU A 139 -0.67 -10.16 -12.20
N VAL A 140 0.37 -9.51 -12.76
CA VAL A 140 0.41 -9.16 -14.18
C VAL A 140 0.40 -10.42 -15.06
N GLU A 141 1.16 -11.45 -14.72
CA GLU A 141 1.16 -12.71 -15.45
C GLU A 141 -0.21 -13.40 -15.39
N ARG A 142 -0.83 -13.44 -14.21
CA ARG A 142 -2.18 -13.94 -14.03
C ARG A 142 -3.17 -13.18 -14.91
N GLN A 143 -3.08 -11.85 -14.93
CA GLN A 143 -3.97 -11.01 -15.74
C GLN A 143 -3.76 -11.27 -17.24
N GLN A 144 -2.51 -11.36 -17.70
CA GLN A 144 -2.20 -11.69 -19.09
C GLN A 144 -2.76 -13.06 -19.51
N ASN A 145 -2.72 -14.03 -18.60
CA ASN A 145 -3.28 -15.36 -18.88
C ASN A 145 -4.82 -15.31 -18.96
N ILE A 146 -5.48 -14.54 -18.08
CA ILE A 146 -6.93 -14.29 -18.15
C ILE A 146 -7.28 -13.64 -19.48
N ASP A 147 -6.59 -12.57 -19.86
CA ASP A 147 -6.84 -11.85 -21.11
C ASP A 147 -6.66 -12.76 -22.33
N ARG A 148 -5.66 -13.67 -22.29
CA ARG A 148 -5.44 -14.66 -23.35
C ARG A 148 -6.60 -15.64 -23.44
N LEU A 149 -7.08 -16.17 -22.31
CA LEU A 149 -8.22 -17.08 -22.27
C LEU A 149 -9.51 -16.39 -22.72
N GLU A 150 -9.74 -15.15 -22.32
CA GLU A 150 -10.89 -14.34 -22.74
C GLU A 150 -10.92 -14.12 -24.25
N ARG A 151 -9.80 -13.70 -24.86
CA ARG A 151 -9.70 -13.58 -26.33
C ARG A 151 -9.98 -14.90 -27.05
N ALA A 152 -9.49 -16.02 -26.51
CA ALA A 152 -9.75 -17.33 -27.09
C ALA A 152 -11.24 -17.74 -26.99
N ALA A 153 -11.89 -17.45 -25.85
CA ALA A 153 -13.32 -17.71 -25.66
C ALA A 153 -14.19 -16.80 -26.54
N ASP A 154 -13.79 -15.55 -26.76
CA ASP A 154 -14.47 -14.64 -27.67
C ASP A 154 -14.41 -15.14 -29.13
N ALA A 155 -13.23 -15.59 -29.59
CA ALA A 155 -13.08 -16.18 -30.92
C ALA A 155 -13.88 -17.48 -31.12
N LEU A 156 -14.08 -18.27 -30.05
CA LEU A 156 -14.96 -19.45 -30.09
C LEU A 156 -16.43 -19.06 -30.14
N ARG A 157 -16.82 -18.04 -29.37
CA ARG A 157 -18.19 -17.50 -29.37
C ARG A 157 -18.56 -16.93 -30.74
N GLU A 158 -17.67 -16.20 -31.38
CA GLU A 158 -17.87 -15.67 -32.75
C GLU A 158 -18.10 -16.82 -33.74
N ARG A 159 -17.26 -17.86 -33.74
CA ARG A 159 -17.46 -19.05 -34.59
C ARG A 159 -18.80 -19.74 -34.38
N ALA A 160 -19.27 -19.84 -33.14
CA ALA A 160 -20.59 -20.40 -32.84
C ALA A 160 -21.74 -19.53 -33.41
N TYR A 161 -21.63 -18.20 -33.32
CA TYR A 161 -22.60 -17.28 -33.91
C TYR A 161 -22.55 -17.27 -35.44
N ASP A 162 -21.37 -17.37 -36.05
CA ASP A 162 -21.23 -17.46 -37.50
C ASP A 162 -21.90 -18.73 -38.03
N CYS A 163 -21.61 -19.89 -37.41
CA CYS A 163 -22.26 -21.15 -37.77
C CYS A 163 -23.78 -21.05 -37.67
N THR A 164 -24.32 -20.58 -36.53
CA THR A 164 -25.77 -20.49 -36.35
C THR A 164 -26.42 -19.50 -37.31
N THR A 165 -25.76 -18.38 -37.62
CA THR A 165 -26.21 -17.41 -38.61
C THR A 165 -26.26 -18.00 -40.01
N GLU A 166 -25.22 -18.73 -40.43
CA GLU A 166 -25.17 -19.39 -41.73
C GLU A 166 -26.27 -20.46 -41.86
N GLN A 167 -26.49 -21.27 -40.82
CA GLN A 167 -27.55 -22.28 -40.81
C GLN A 167 -28.94 -21.65 -40.81
N LEU A 168 -29.17 -20.59 -40.03
CA LEU A 168 -30.44 -19.85 -40.06
C LEU A 168 -30.73 -19.28 -41.44
N ALA A 169 -29.73 -18.72 -42.12
CA ALA A 169 -29.89 -18.20 -43.48
C ALA A 169 -30.34 -19.29 -44.48
N LYS A 170 -29.87 -20.53 -44.31
CA LYS A 170 -30.29 -21.68 -45.14
C LYS A 170 -31.70 -22.16 -44.81
N LEU A 171 -32.11 -22.05 -43.56
CA LEU A 171 -33.39 -22.57 -43.07
C LEU A 171 -34.55 -21.56 -43.19
N ILE A 172 -34.27 -20.26 -43.38
CA ILE A 172 -35.28 -19.21 -43.29
C ILE A 172 -36.33 -19.23 -44.40
N SER A 173 -36.06 -19.90 -45.52
CA SER A 173 -37.05 -20.10 -46.58
C SER A 173 -38.17 -21.07 -46.16
N SER A 174 -37.99 -21.79 -45.06
CA SER A 174 -39.01 -22.67 -44.49
C SER A 174 -40.12 -21.87 -43.80
N SER A 175 -41.35 -22.38 -43.86
CA SER A 175 -42.52 -21.79 -43.18
C SER A 175 -42.52 -21.98 -41.66
N GLU A 176 -41.55 -22.72 -41.11
CA GLU A 176 -41.44 -23.04 -39.68
C GLU A 176 -41.27 -21.81 -38.76
N THR A 177 -41.59 -21.96 -37.47
CA THR A 177 -41.44 -20.89 -36.49
C THR A 177 -39.96 -20.61 -36.17
N ALA A 178 -39.63 -19.38 -35.77
CA ALA A 178 -38.25 -18.99 -35.45
C ALA A 178 -37.61 -19.87 -34.34
N GLU A 179 -38.43 -20.38 -33.42
CA GLU A 179 -38.00 -21.28 -32.35
C GLU A 179 -37.56 -22.66 -32.89
N VAL A 180 -38.33 -23.23 -33.83
CA VAL A 180 -38.00 -24.49 -34.50
C VAL A 180 -36.72 -24.32 -35.34
N LEU A 181 -36.62 -23.23 -36.10
CA LEU A 181 -35.43 -22.92 -36.90
C LEU A 181 -34.17 -22.75 -36.04
N SER A 182 -34.29 -22.03 -34.92
CA SER A 182 -33.18 -21.81 -33.99
C SER A 182 -32.72 -23.10 -33.33
N THR A 183 -33.67 -23.96 -32.94
CA THR A 183 -33.37 -25.27 -32.37
C THR A 183 -32.61 -26.13 -33.38
N ALA A 184 -33.07 -26.19 -34.63
CA ALA A 184 -32.38 -26.92 -35.69
C ALA A 184 -30.96 -26.38 -35.96
N ALA A 185 -30.79 -25.06 -36.06
CA ALA A 185 -29.49 -24.43 -36.26
C ALA A 185 -28.52 -24.71 -35.10
N MET A 186 -28.99 -24.63 -33.85
CA MET A 186 -28.19 -24.96 -32.68
C MET A 186 -27.81 -26.45 -32.62
N THR A 187 -28.67 -27.35 -33.07
CA THR A 187 -28.35 -28.78 -33.17
C THR A 187 -27.25 -29.04 -34.20
N ILE A 188 -27.28 -28.34 -35.33
CA ILE A 188 -26.24 -28.44 -36.37
C ILE A 188 -24.91 -27.87 -35.86
N CYS A 189 -24.94 -26.72 -35.20
CA CYS A 189 -23.75 -26.01 -34.67
C CYS A 189 -23.40 -26.41 -33.22
N ARG A 190 -23.75 -27.63 -32.80
CA ARG A 190 -23.64 -28.04 -31.39
C ARG A 190 -22.20 -28.03 -30.89
N THR A 191 -21.27 -28.48 -31.73
CA THR A 191 -19.84 -28.55 -31.41
C THR A 191 -19.26 -27.18 -31.10
N GLU A 192 -19.52 -26.19 -31.95
CA GLU A 192 -19.05 -24.81 -31.82
C GLU A 192 -19.65 -24.14 -30.59
N ILE A 193 -20.94 -24.41 -30.31
CA ILE A 193 -21.61 -23.93 -29.11
C ILE A 193 -21.00 -24.56 -27.86
N ASP A 194 -20.85 -25.89 -27.80
CA ASP A 194 -20.32 -26.58 -26.63
C ASP A 194 -18.84 -26.19 -26.36
N ASP A 195 -18.03 -25.98 -27.40
CA ASP A 195 -16.65 -25.46 -27.29
C ASP A 195 -16.61 -24.03 -26.73
N ALA A 196 -17.48 -23.15 -27.23
CA ALA A 196 -17.59 -21.77 -26.72
C ALA A 196 -18.04 -21.73 -25.26
N LEU A 197 -18.98 -22.62 -24.88
CA LEU A 197 -19.44 -22.77 -23.50
C LEU A 197 -18.32 -23.31 -22.60
N GLN A 198 -17.58 -24.33 -23.06
CA GLN A 198 -16.46 -24.91 -22.32
C GLN A 198 -15.37 -23.86 -22.04
N ALA A 199 -15.00 -23.07 -23.04
CA ALA A 199 -13.99 -22.00 -22.88
C ALA A 199 -14.41 -20.97 -21.81
N ARG A 200 -15.70 -20.63 -21.72
CA ARG A 200 -16.22 -19.74 -20.66
C ARG A 200 -16.17 -20.39 -19.28
N VAL A 201 -16.51 -21.68 -19.17
CA VAL A 201 -16.36 -22.43 -17.92
C VAL A 201 -14.90 -22.42 -17.45
N ASP A 202 -13.95 -22.65 -18.37
CA ASP A 202 -12.53 -22.71 -18.03
C ASP A 202 -11.99 -21.35 -17.54
N ILE A 203 -12.46 -20.22 -18.10
CA ILE A 203 -12.15 -18.88 -17.58
C ILE A 203 -12.68 -18.71 -16.15
N VAL A 204 -13.93 -19.10 -15.88
CA VAL A 204 -14.53 -18.98 -14.53
C VAL A 204 -13.77 -19.86 -13.53
N ARG A 205 -13.39 -21.08 -13.93
CA ARG A 205 -12.56 -21.97 -13.13
C ARG A 205 -11.21 -21.33 -12.81
N PHE A 206 -10.55 -20.75 -13.81
CA PHE A 206 -9.25 -20.08 -13.62
C PHE A 206 -9.35 -18.86 -12.71
N LYS A 207 -10.38 -18.01 -12.89
CA LYS A 207 -10.59 -16.81 -12.08
C LYS A 207 -10.86 -17.13 -10.61
N ASN A 208 -11.66 -18.15 -10.34
CA ASN A 208 -12.07 -18.52 -8.99
C ASN A 208 -11.03 -19.39 -8.25
N GLY A 209 -10.04 -19.95 -8.97
CA GLY A 209 -8.97 -20.75 -8.37
C GLY A 209 -9.52 -21.89 -7.51
N SER A 210 -9.06 -21.99 -6.27
CA SER A 210 -9.53 -22.99 -5.30
C SER A 210 -10.99 -22.83 -4.84
N GLY A 211 -11.61 -21.67 -5.11
CA GLY A 211 -13.00 -21.40 -4.76
C GLY A 211 -14.02 -21.89 -5.79
N TYR A 212 -13.58 -22.48 -6.90
CA TYR A 212 -14.48 -22.99 -7.94
C TYR A 212 -15.16 -24.30 -7.50
N SER A 213 -16.49 -24.31 -7.50
CA SER A 213 -17.28 -25.52 -7.23
C SER A 213 -17.64 -26.25 -8.52
N THR A 214 -17.13 -27.46 -8.71
CA THR A 214 -17.46 -28.33 -9.85
C THR A 214 -18.93 -28.76 -9.85
N ALA A 215 -19.59 -28.78 -8.70
CA ALA A 215 -21.01 -29.13 -8.58
C ALA A 215 -21.94 -28.11 -9.26
N GLY A 216 -21.52 -26.83 -9.35
CA GLY A 216 -22.29 -25.77 -10.02
C GLY A 216 -22.06 -25.68 -11.53
N GLU A 217 -21.07 -26.40 -12.05
CA GLU A 217 -20.66 -26.33 -13.46
C GLU A 217 -21.77 -26.69 -14.46
N PRO A 218 -22.56 -27.78 -14.25
CA PRO A 218 -23.64 -28.12 -15.17
C PRO A 218 -24.72 -27.04 -15.22
N ALA A 219 -25.13 -26.52 -14.06
CA ALA A 219 -26.13 -25.47 -13.96
C ALA A 219 -25.67 -24.17 -14.66
N PHE A 220 -24.39 -23.81 -14.48
CA PHE A 220 -23.81 -22.66 -15.17
C PHE A 220 -23.76 -22.85 -16.69
N ARG A 221 -23.40 -24.05 -17.17
CA ARG A 221 -23.41 -24.38 -18.60
C ARG A 221 -24.82 -24.31 -19.18
N ASP A 222 -25.81 -24.82 -18.47
CA ASP A 222 -27.20 -24.81 -18.92
C ASP A 222 -27.76 -23.38 -19.00
N GLU A 223 -27.43 -22.52 -18.05
CA GLU A 223 -27.82 -21.11 -18.08
C GLU A 223 -27.17 -20.38 -19.27
N MET A 224 -25.87 -20.59 -19.51
CA MET A 224 -25.22 -20.02 -20.70
C MET A 224 -25.82 -20.54 -22.00
N ARG A 225 -26.16 -21.84 -22.08
CA ARG A 225 -26.84 -22.41 -23.25
C ARG A 225 -28.20 -21.78 -23.49
N LYS A 226 -28.94 -21.47 -22.42
CA LYS A 226 -30.21 -20.74 -22.49
C LYS A 226 -30.03 -19.32 -23.03
N VAL A 227 -28.99 -18.61 -22.59
CA VAL A 227 -28.64 -17.29 -23.15
C VAL A 227 -28.33 -17.38 -24.65
N VAL A 228 -27.50 -18.34 -25.07
CA VAL A 228 -27.20 -18.57 -26.50
C VAL A 228 -28.48 -18.84 -27.28
N ARG A 229 -29.36 -19.73 -26.78
CA ARG A 229 -30.64 -20.03 -27.41
C ARG A 229 -31.50 -18.78 -27.62
N ASN A 230 -31.64 -17.95 -26.60
CA ASN A 230 -32.43 -16.71 -26.68
C ASN A 230 -31.87 -15.73 -27.71
N ASN A 231 -30.54 -15.61 -27.81
CA ASN A 231 -29.90 -14.77 -28.83
C ASN A 231 -30.13 -15.31 -30.25
N VAL A 232 -30.00 -16.63 -30.46
CA VAL A 232 -30.26 -17.25 -31.77
C VAL A 232 -31.73 -17.09 -32.18
N ILE A 233 -32.68 -17.27 -31.26
CA ILE A 233 -34.11 -17.03 -31.51
C ILE A 233 -34.36 -15.57 -31.91
N THR A 234 -33.76 -14.63 -31.17
CA THR A 234 -33.89 -13.20 -31.47
C THR A 234 -33.36 -12.89 -32.87
N HIS A 235 -32.21 -13.46 -33.25
CA HIS A 235 -31.64 -13.28 -34.58
C HIS A 235 -32.50 -13.90 -35.69
N ALA A 236 -33.03 -15.10 -35.47
CA ALA A 236 -33.95 -15.76 -36.40
C ALA A 236 -35.23 -14.93 -36.65
N VAL A 237 -35.80 -14.35 -35.59
CA VAL A 237 -36.96 -13.44 -35.70
C VAL A 237 -36.61 -12.20 -36.52
N GLN A 238 -35.46 -11.57 -36.27
CA GLN A 238 -35.00 -10.40 -37.02
C GLN A 238 -34.83 -10.71 -38.51
N MET A 239 -34.13 -11.81 -38.84
CA MET A 239 -33.96 -12.23 -40.23
C MET A 239 -35.31 -12.52 -40.91
N LYS A 240 -36.29 -13.11 -40.19
CA LYS A 240 -37.60 -13.46 -40.76
C LYS A 240 -38.49 -12.26 -40.96
N ALA A 241 -38.36 -11.24 -40.12
CA ALA A 241 -39.08 -9.97 -40.25
C ALA A 241 -38.62 -9.12 -41.45
N GLY A 242 -37.75 -9.63 -42.32
CA GLY A 242 -37.17 -8.85 -43.42
C GLY A 242 -36.25 -7.73 -42.95
N SER A 243 -35.99 -7.66 -41.64
CA SER A 243 -34.90 -6.89 -41.05
C SER A 243 -33.63 -7.70 -41.25
N GLY A 244 -33.26 -7.94 -42.52
CA GLY A 244 -31.95 -8.49 -42.84
C GLY A 244 -30.88 -7.69 -42.09
N PRO A 245 -29.76 -8.31 -41.69
CA PRO A 245 -28.74 -7.62 -40.93
C PRO A 245 -28.38 -6.36 -41.71
N ARG A 246 -28.85 -5.21 -41.23
CA ARG A 246 -28.38 -3.94 -41.73
C ARG A 246 -26.91 -4.02 -41.39
N THR A 247 -26.09 -4.25 -42.41
CA THR A 247 -24.64 -4.15 -42.31
C THR A 247 -24.41 -2.82 -41.62
N VAL A 248 -24.10 -2.88 -40.33
CA VAL A 248 -23.43 -1.78 -39.68
C VAL A 248 -22.08 -1.83 -40.36
N ALA A 249 -21.98 -1.13 -41.49
CA ALA A 249 -20.70 -0.84 -42.10
C ALA A 249 -19.80 -0.33 -40.96
N PRO A 250 -18.55 -0.79 -40.85
CA PRO A 250 -17.61 -0.17 -39.92
C PRO A 250 -17.65 1.32 -40.24
N ALA A 251 -18.09 2.12 -39.28
CA ALA A 251 -18.23 3.54 -39.46
C ALA A 251 -16.89 4.05 -40.03
N PRO A 252 -16.88 4.74 -41.20
CA PRO A 252 -15.68 5.44 -41.59
C PRO A 252 -15.31 6.36 -40.44
N SER A 253 -14.04 6.40 -40.10
CA SER A 253 -13.43 7.39 -39.23
C SER A 253 -13.62 8.79 -39.83
N THR A 254 -14.83 9.33 -39.71
CA THR A 254 -15.11 10.73 -39.91
C THR A 254 -14.67 11.46 -38.66
N THR A 255 -13.45 11.98 -38.69
CA THR A 255 -13.14 13.27 -38.08
C THR A 255 -14.27 14.26 -38.38
N PRO A 256 -14.94 14.86 -37.39
CA PRO A 256 -15.83 15.98 -37.64
C PRO A 256 -14.98 17.23 -37.87
N ALA A 257 -14.96 17.71 -39.11
CA ALA A 257 -14.65 19.10 -39.39
C ALA A 257 -15.82 19.97 -38.90
N SER A 258 -15.49 20.81 -37.91
CA SER A 258 -15.95 22.19 -37.72
C SER A 258 -17.32 22.57 -38.31
N VAL A 259 -18.37 22.41 -37.50
CA VAL A 259 -19.61 23.19 -37.63
C VAL A 259 -19.42 24.51 -36.85
N PRO A 260 -19.70 25.69 -37.44
CA PRO A 260 -19.56 26.97 -36.75
C PRO A 260 -20.56 27.08 -35.59
N PRO A 261 -20.20 27.78 -34.50
CA PRO A 261 -20.93 27.73 -33.24
C PRO A 261 -22.27 28.46 -33.36
N GLN A 262 -23.37 27.71 -33.39
CA GLN A 262 -24.68 28.24 -32.98
C GLN A 262 -24.65 28.42 -31.47
N SER A 263 -24.70 29.68 -31.04
CA SER A 263 -24.77 30.09 -29.64
C SER A 263 -26.04 29.53 -28.99
N PRO A 264 -25.93 28.64 -28.00
CA PRO A 264 -27.02 28.39 -27.08
C PRO A 264 -27.12 29.62 -26.17
N ALA A 265 -28.34 30.12 -26.01
CA ALA A 265 -28.66 31.12 -25.02
C ALA A 265 -28.10 30.69 -23.66
N ALA A 266 -27.31 31.59 -23.06
CA ALA A 266 -26.69 31.40 -21.76
C ALA A 266 -27.75 31.15 -20.67
N LEU A 267 -27.93 29.89 -20.30
CA LEU A 267 -28.35 29.55 -18.94
C LEU A 267 -27.06 29.44 -18.12
N SER A 268 -26.74 30.54 -17.43
CA SER A 268 -25.68 30.57 -16.43
C SER A 268 -25.90 29.44 -15.42
N PRO A 269 -24.98 28.47 -15.30
CA PRO A 269 -25.04 27.55 -14.19
C PRO A 269 -24.58 28.33 -12.96
N THR A 270 -25.49 28.60 -12.04
CA THR A 270 -25.14 28.89 -10.64
C THR A 270 -24.59 27.60 -10.00
N ALA A 271 -23.52 27.06 -10.58
CA ALA A 271 -22.83 25.86 -10.13
C ALA A 271 -21.75 26.26 -9.13
N GLY A 272 -22.07 26.13 -7.85
CA GLY A 272 -21.12 26.38 -6.77
C GLY A 272 -21.74 26.37 -5.37
N SER A 273 -23.06 26.48 -5.26
CA SER A 273 -23.70 26.77 -3.97
C SER A 273 -24.11 25.54 -3.16
N ASP A 274 -24.33 24.38 -3.78
CA ASP A 274 -25.12 23.32 -3.12
C ASP A 274 -24.30 22.20 -2.46
N LEU A 275 -22.97 22.24 -2.56
CA LEU A 275 -22.13 21.27 -1.86
C LEU A 275 -21.97 21.70 -0.38
N PRO A 276 -22.32 20.84 0.60
CA PRO A 276 -22.16 21.17 2.01
C PRO A 276 -20.72 21.58 2.34
N LYS A 277 -20.58 22.59 3.21
CA LYS A 277 -19.28 23.17 3.58
C LYS A 277 -18.24 22.11 4.02
N ALA A 278 -18.68 21.10 4.77
CA ALA A 278 -17.82 20.01 5.23
C ALA A 278 -17.15 19.23 4.07
N VAL A 279 -17.88 18.95 2.99
CA VAL A 279 -17.33 18.23 1.82
C VAL A 279 -16.32 19.12 1.11
N ARG A 280 -16.63 20.42 0.95
CA ARG A 280 -15.73 21.39 0.31
C ARG A 280 -14.43 21.58 1.10
N ASP A 281 -14.53 21.69 2.42
CA ASP A 281 -13.39 21.85 3.32
C ASP A 281 -12.51 20.60 3.29
N CYS A 282 -13.10 19.39 3.27
CA CYS A 282 -12.35 18.14 3.10
C CYS A 282 -11.61 18.09 1.76
N LEU A 283 -12.32 18.32 0.64
CA LEU A 283 -11.71 18.29 -0.70
C LEU A 283 -10.58 19.31 -0.83
N SER A 284 -10.77 20.53 -0.33
CA SER A 284 -9.74 21.59 -0.34
C SER A 284 -8.52 21.21 0.52
N THR A 285 -8.74 20.59 1.68
CA THR A 285 -7.66 20.14 2.57
C THR A 285 -6.83 19.05 1.90
N ILE A 286 -7.47 18.09 1.23
CA ILE A 286 -6.77 17.02 0.52
C ILE A 286 -6.04 17.57 -0.71
N ALA A 287 -6.66 18.46 -1.48
CA ALA A 287 -6.04 19.09 -2.64
C ALA A 287 -4.77 19.86 -2.28
N THR A 288 -4.80 20.64 -1.18
CA THR A 288 -3.64 21.42 -0.70
C THR A 288 -2.55 20.53 -0.09
N ALA A 289 -2.90 19.56 0.75
CA ALA A 289 -1.93 18.69 1.41
C ALA A 289 -1.16 17.76 0.46
N ARG A 290 -1.68 17.53 -0.75
CA ARG A 290 -1.15 16.52 -1.69
C ARG A 290 -0.64 17.09 -3.00
N ASN A 291 -0.75 18.40 -3.22
CA ASN A 291 -0.22 19.08 -4.41
C ASN A 291 1.30 18.92 -4.58
N GLU A 292 2.04 18.66 -3.49
CA GLU A 292 3.50 18.45 -3.53
C GLU A 292 3.91 16.98 -3.70
N LYS A 293 3.00 16.01 -3.50
CA LYS A 293 3.33 14.57 -3.45
C LYS A 293 2.79 13.74 -4.60
N PHE A 294 1.76 14.20 -5.31
CA PHE A 294 1.13 13.44 -6.38
C PHE A 294 1.50 14.02 -7.74
N VAL A 295 2.28 13.27 -8.52
CA VAL A 295 2.66 13.63 -9.91
C VAL A 295 1.50 13.36 -10.89
N ASP A 296 0.51 12.56 -10.49
CA ASP A 296 -0.62 12.15 -11.32
C ASP A 296 -1.95 12.74 -10.80
N GLN A 297 -2.52 13.66 -11.59
CA GLN A 297 -3.80 14.33 -11.28
C GLN A 297 -4.95 13.34 -11.09
N ARG A 298 -4.93 12.20 -11.79
CA ARG A 298 -5.97 11.16 -11.65
C ARG A 298 -5.91 10.50 -10.28
N LYS A 299 -4.71 10.19 -9.77
CA LYS A 299 -4.53 9.61 -8.43
C LYS A 299 -4.89 10.60 -7.33
N LEU A 300 -4.63 11.89 -7.54
CA LEU A 300 -5.06 12.94 -6.62
C LEU A 300 -6.60 13.02 -6.58
N TYR A 301 -7.26 13.02 -7.73
CA TYR A 301 -8.72 13.00 -7.83
C TYR A 301 -9.36 11.78 -7.13
N GLU A 302 -8.85 10.57 -7.42
CA GLU A 302 -9.33 9.33 -6.78
C GLU A 302 -9.14 9.40 -5.26
N GLY A 303 -7.96 9.85 -4.81
CA GLY A 303 -7.66 10.01 -3.38
C GLY A 303 -8.54 11.06 -2.68
N MET A 304 -8.91 12.14 -3.36
CA MET A 304 -9.83 13.15 -2.83
C MET A 304 -11.22 12.57 -2.57
N LEU A 305 -11.76 11.80 -3.52
CA LEU A 305 -13.09 11.20 -3.37
C LEU A 305 -13.11 10.05 -2.36
N GLU A 306 -12.02 9.27 -2.27
CA GLU A 306 -11.92 8.17 -1.32
C GLU A 306 -11.79 8.68 0.13
N LEU A 307 -10.90 9.66 0.37
CA LEU A 307 -10.66 10.20 1.71
C LEU A 307 -11.83 11.02 2.25
N CYS A 308 -12.56 11.72 1.37
CA CYS A 308 -13.75 12.50 1.75
C CYS A 308 -15.07 11.71 1.65
N ARG A 309 -15.01 10.38 1.50
CA ARG A 309 -16.20 9.52 1.43
C ARG A 309 -17.14 9.68 2.65
N PRO A 310 -16.68 9.78 3.90
CA PRO A 310 -17.56 9.96 5.05
C PRO A 310 -18.40 11.25 4.96
N GLU A 311 -17.80 12.35 4.54
CA GLU A 311 -18.43 13.65 4.38
C GLU A 311 -19.43 13.65 3.22
N ILE A 312 -19.09 12.99 2.10
CA ILE A 312 -19.98 12.82 0.94
C ILE A 312 -21.22 11.99 1.33
N GLU A 313 -21.04 10.89 2.08
CA GLU A 313 -22.16 10.08 2.57
C GLU A 313 -23.02 10.84 3.60
N ALA A 314 -22.41 11.64 4.48
CA ALA A 314 -23.15 12.49 5.41
C ALA A 314 -23.98 13.54 4.68
N ALA A 315 -23.42 14.16 3.62
CA ALA A 315 -24.14 15.07 2.74
C ALA A 315 -25.35 14.39 2.08
N ALA A 316 -25.17 13.20 1.50
CA ALA A 316 -26.25 12.43 0.88
C ALA A 316 -27.39 12.11 1.86
N ARG A 317 -27.05 11.69 3.08
CA ARG A 317 -28.05 11.42 4.14
C ARG A 317 -28.79 12.67 4.56
N SER A 318 -28.11 13.81 4.68
CA SER A 318 -28.74 15.08 5.04
C SER A 318 -29.70 15.57 3.96
N ALA A 319 -29.34 15.40 2.68
CA ALA A 319 -30.20 15.71 1.55
C ALA A 319 -31.43 14.79 1.47
N PHE A 320 -31.24 13.50 1.73
CA PHE A 320 -32.33 12.52 1.84
C PHE A 320 -33.31 12.89 2.96
N LEU A 321 -32.83 13.28 4.14
CA LEU A 321 -33.71 13.71 5.23
C LEU A 321 -34.49 15.00 4.92
N ALA A 322 -33.95 15.85 4.04
CA ALA A 322 -34.61 17.07 3.59
C ALA A 322 -35.64 16.79 2.47
N ASN A 323 -35.40 15.80 1.62
CA ASN A 323 -36.29 15.41 0.52
C ASN A 323 -37.21 14.24 0.92
N LYS A 324 -38.46 14.56 1.29
CA LYS A 324 -39.47 13.57 1.71
C LYS A 324 -39.80 12.51 0.66
N ASP A 325 -39.62 12.81 -0.62
CA ASP A 325 -39.98 11.93 -1.74
C ASP A 325 -38.75 11.34 -2.46
N GLY A 326 -37.53 11.65 -2.00
CA GLY A 326 -36.29 11.16 -2.62
C GLY A 326 -35.88 9.79 -2.10
N ASP A 327 -35.20 8.99 -2.92
CA ASP A 327 -34.53 7.78 -2.46
C ASP A 327 -33.06 8.07 -2.07
N LEU A 328 -32.53 7.34 -1.08
CA LEU A 328 -31.16 7.51 -0.62
C LEU A 328 -30.10 7.22 -1.71
N PRO A 329 -30.26 6.20 -2.58
CA PRO A 329 -29.32 5.95 -3.68
C PRO A 329 -29.15 7.13 -4.65
N THR A 330 -30.25 7.78 -5.04
CA THR A 330 -30.25 8.95 -5.93
C THR A 330 -29.57 10.13 -5.25
N GLU A 331 -29.82 10.36 -3.96
CA GLU A 331 -29.14 11.43 -3.21
C GLU A 331 -27.64 11.14 -3.01
N ARG A 332 -27.24 9.87 -2.89
CA ARG A 332 -25.82 9.46 -2.91
C ARG A 332 -25.16 9.74 -4.25
N GLU A 333 -25.82 9.38 -5.35
CA GLU A 333 -25.29 9.62 -6.69
C GLU A 333 -25.16 11.13 -6.98
N LYS A 334 -26.16 11.93 -6.58
CA LYS A 334 -26.10 13.40 -6.67
C LYS A 334 -24.94 13.97 -5.84
N ALA A 335 -24.78 13.54 -4.59
CA ALA A 335 -23.70 14.01 -3.72
C ALA A 335 -22.31 13.65 -4.28
N LEU A 336 -22.15 12.42 -4.79
CA LEU A 336 -20.91 11.97 -5.41
C LEU A 336 -20.61 12.74 -6.70
N THR A 337 -21.62 12.99 -7.54
CA THR A 337 -21.48 13.76 -8.78
C THR A 337 -21.08 15.20 -8.50
N ALA A 338 -21.72 15.85 -7.52
CA ALA A 338 -21.39 17.21 -7.10
C ALA A 338 -19.97 17.30 -6.52
N ALA A 339 -19.57 16.32 -5.70
CA ALA A 339 -18.22 16.22 -5.17
C ALA A 339 -17.18 15.98 -6.28
N SER A 340 -17.48 15.13 -7.26
CA SER A 340 -16.63 14.85 -8.43
C SER A 340 -16.37 16.11 -9.26
N ILE A 341 -17.43 16.85 -9.61
CA ILE A 341 -17.32 18.10 -10.37
C ILE A 341 -16.47 19.12 -9.60
N THR A 342 -16.72 19.27 -8.29
CA THR A 342 -15.97 20.19 -7.43
C THR A 342 -14.50 19.80 -7.32
N ALA A 343 -14.21 18.50 -7.12
CA ALA A 343 -12.86 17.99 -7.03
C ALA A 343 -12.07 18.22 -8.33
N LYS A 344 -12.67 17.93 -9.49
CA LYS A 344 -12.09 18.19 -10.82
C LYS A 344 -11.77 19.67 -11.02
N ALA A 345 -12.69 20.56 -10.64
CA ALA A 345 -12.49 21.99 -10.73
C ALA A 345 -11.31 22.47 -9.86
N MET A 346 -11.15 21.93 -8.64
CA MET A 346 -10.05 22.30 -7.73
C MET A 346 -8.66 21.91 -8.25
N ILE A 347 -8.55 20.81 -9.01
CA ILE A 347 -7.27 20.31 -9.54
C ILE A 347 -7.04 20.70 -11.01
N GLY A 348 -7.91 21.52 -11.59
CA GLY A 348 -7.80 21.99 -12.98
C GLY A 348 -8.06 20.91 -14.04
N MET A 349 -8.75 19.82 -13.69
CA MET A 349 -9.25 18.86 -14.68
C MET A 349 -10.47 19.48 -15.38
N VAL A 350 -10.27 19.98 -16.60
CA VAL A 350 -11.35 20.49 -17.45
C VAL A 350 -12.29 19.33 -17.78
N ASN A 351 -13.60 19.56 -17.65
CA ASN A 351 -14.64 18.57 -17.93
C ASN A 351 -14.72 18.17 -19.40
#